data_AF-A0AAU9UCC9-F1
#
_entry.id   AF-A0AAU9UCC9-F1
#
_cell.length_a   1.000
_cell.length_b   1.000
_cell.length_c   1.000
_cell.angle_alpha   90.00
_cell.angle_beta   90.00
_cell.angle_gamma   90.00
#
_symmetry.space_group_name_H-M   'P 1'
#
loop_
_entity.id
_entity.type
_entity.pdbx_description
1 polymer ?
#
loop_
_entity_poly.entity_id
_entity_poly.type
_entity_poly.pdbx_seq_one_letter_code
_entity_poly.pdbx_strand_id
1 'polypeptide(L)'
;MDDIWLGDTPQINENVKKLRHRPAILWHIDNEVRAIINCKINPENISHCTRVAKVNRQNSRPRAIIVQFNGTKARDEFLAASINFNRKKPVDKKLNTSFVVEHLSPSNKNLHAAARSAAKEKGYKYVWNVRGLRTKTHLFYCNLMNSCYDIIILTETWLNSGVSSLELFDDRYVVYRRDREVSDFHCTKEGGGVLIAVLKSLKSIRNKSLESGCEDIWVTVEIGDHNKYHQISFCGIYLPPPVQKTILKHFIDNFSKISDKINSNVCIVGDFNLATIDWEMESLTEGYQTSSLNQLFIDFVNLNGFKQCNSVKNRMNRILDLVLVDFSNIEVSSSVDRLCSEDPLHPPIVVVLPLVKESNLSYNSINCKRNFHKVDYQAVNNYLAEIKWEDLFMGVTDVNVLVNMFYREIGYAIDKFVPVSGKSRNKYPPWYSNCLIRRLKEKEKYGKKYNKFHNPLDNLSYRLLSERCSKLTMKCYRDFLAKTEQRISRDPKHFWSYVKQKRGGTSSIPAVITEGTRKYSNGDDICNLFATHFSSSYMNPNKIIPASVYGDLNCCCQALGMISVDREQIMKLLKSIDVSKDDNNKYKKYGVSIFVVYQFCMI
;
A
#
# COMPACT_ATOMS: atom_id res chain seq x y z
N MET A 1 -17.73 11.51 -22.83
CA MET A 1 -19.02 11.99 -23.35
C MET A 1 -19.92 12.17 -22.17
N ASP A 2 -20.38 13.42 -21.98
CA ASP A 2 -21.04 13.91 -20.77
C ASP A 2 -22.56 13.76 -20.89
N ASP A 3 -22.98 12.50 -20.95
CA ASP A 3 -24.35 12.11 -21.26
C ASP A 3 -25.14 11.80 -19.97
N ILE A 4 -26.32 12.40 -19.84
CA ILE A 4 -27.27 12.15 -18.75
C ILE A 4 -28.46 11.34 -19.28
N TRP A 5 -28.90 10.37 -18.49
CA TRP A 5 -30.05 9.51 -18.75
C TRP A 5 -31.26 9.99 -17.93
N LEU A 6 -32.40 10.22 -18.58
CA LEU A 6 -33.71 10.51 -17.97
C LEU A 6 -34.68 9.38 -18.32
N GLY A 7 -35.22 8.66 -17.34
CA GLY A 7 -36.37 7.76 -17.56
C GLY A 7 -37.70 8.49 -17.33
N ASP A 8 -38.83 8.05 -17.91
CA ASP A 8 -40.17 8.52 -17.54
C ASP A 8 -41.07 7.33 -17.11
N THR A 9 -42.26 7.57 -16.51
CA THR A 9 -43.30 6.56 -16.18
C THR A 9 -44.59 6.65 -17.03
N PRO A 10 -45.47 5.61 -17.02
CA PRO A 10 -46.55 5.43 -18.00
C PRO A 10 -47.70 6.45 -17.99
N GLN A 11 -47.77 7.34 -16.99
CA GLN A 11 -48.86 8.30 -16.76
C GLN A 11 -48.77 9.57 -17.62
N ILE A 12 -47.72 9.71 -18.43
CA ILE A 12 -47.61 10.81 -19.37
C ILE A 12 -48.54 10.56 -20.56
N ASN A 13 -49.28 11.60 -20.94
CA ASN A 13 -50.18 11.68 -22.08
C ASN A 13 -49.63 10.95 -23.32
N GLU A 14 -50.42 10.09 -23.98
CA GLU A 14 -49.94 9.21 -25.07
C GLU A 14 -49.28 9.97 -26.23
N ASN A 15 -49.64 11.24 -26.40
CA ASN A 15 -49.04 12.14 -27.39
C ASN A 15 -47.55 12.45 -27.12
N VAL A 16 -47.09 12.41 -25.87
CA VAL A 16 -45.67 12.64 -25.50
C VAL A 16 -44.81 11.38 -25.73
N LYS A 17 -45.41 10.19 -25.67
CA LYS A 17 -44.72 8.89 -25.86
C LYS A 17 -44.16 8.68 -27.28
N LYS A 18 -44.61 9.47 -28.26
CA LYS A 18 -44.24 9.33 -29.70
C LYS A 18 -43.29 10.41 -30.23
N LEU A 19 -42.90 11.40 -29.41
CA LEU A 19 -42.05 12.51 -29.86
C LEU A 19 -40.61 12.05 -30.17
N ARG A 20 -40.19 12.18 -31.43
CA ARG A 20 -38.85 11.78 -31.91
C ARG A 20 -37.92 12.95 -32.27
N HIS A 21 -38.45 14.18 -32.34
CA HIS A 21 -37.72 15.35 -32.82
C HIS A 21 -37.16 16.20 -31.67
N ARG A 22 -35.91 16.69 -31.82
CA ARG A 22 -35.15 17.47 -30.84
C ARG A 22 -35.96 18.60 -30.17
N PRO A 23 -36.76 19.43 -30.88
CA PRO A 23 -37.52 20.52 -30.25
C PRO A 23 -38.54 20.04 -29.22
N ALA A 24 -39.16 18.88 -29.48
CA ALA A 24 -40.18 18.31 -28.60
C ALA A 24 -39.57 17.62 -27.36
N ILE A 25 -38.36 17.07 -27.50
CA ILE A 25 -37.59 16.52 -26.36
C ILE A 25 -37.09 17.67 -25.46
N LEU A 26 -36.61 18.76 -26.05
CA LEU A 26 -36.21 19.96 -25.31
C LEU A 26 -37.39 20.59 -24.56
N TRP A 27 -38.55 20.71 -25.20
CA TRP A 27 -39.78 21.20 -24.53
C TRP A 27 -40.19 20.35 -23.33
N HIS A 28 -40.05 19.03 -23.43
CA HIS A 28 -40.36 18.10 -22.34
C HIS A 28 -39.36 18.21 -21.18
N ILE A 29 -38.06 18.34 -21.47
CA ILE A 29 -37.03 18.59 -20.44
C ILE A 29 -37.29 19.94 -19.75
N ASP A 30 -37.69 20.97 -20.50
CA ASP A 30 -37.91 22.32 -19.99
C ASP A 30 -39.21 22.49 -19.16
N ASN A 31 -40.28 21.75 -19.49
CA ASN A 31 -41.55 21.86 -18.77
C ASN A 31 -41.75 20.82 -17.67
N GLU A 32 -41.33 19.58 -17.85
CA GLU A 32 -41.55 18.55 -16.82
C GLU A 32 -40.36 18.43 -15.86
N VAL A 33 -39.13 18.52 -16.36
CA VAL A 33 -37.95 18.27 -15.53
C VAL A 33 -37.47 19.56 -14.86
N ARG A 34 -37.37 20.68 -15.58
CA ARG A 34 -36.97 21.97 -15.01
C ARG A 34 -37.98 22.51 -13.99
N ALA A 35 -39.28 22.34 -14.19
CA ALA A 35 -40.30 22.77 -13.22
C ALA A 35 -40.23 21.99 -11.90
N ILE A 36 -39.80 20.73 -11.93
CA ILE A 36 -39.68 19.87 -10.74
C ILE A 36 -38.38 20.15 -9.97
N ILE A 37 -37.25 20.26 -10.67
CA ILE A 37 -35.91 20.32 -10.03
C ILE A 37 -35.47 21.78 -9.74
N ASN A 38 -36.18 22.78 -10.29
CA ASN A 38 -35.87 24.21 -10.13
C ASN A 38 -34.44 24.57 -10.56
N CYS A 39 -33.95 23.96 -11.64
CA CYS A 39 -32.64 24.20 -12.24
C CYS A 39 -32.83 24.89 -13.60
N LYS A 40 -32.22 26.06 -13.80
CA LYS A 40 -32.25 26.75 -15.10
C LYS A 40 -31.24 26.09 -16.05
N ILE A 41 -31.74 25.35 -17.03
CA ILE A 41 -30.93 24.87 -18.15
C ILE A 41 -31.22 25.73 -19.36
N ASN A 42 -30.22 26.43 -19.88
CA ASN A 42 -30.36 27.10 -21.17
C ASN A 42 -30.30 26.03 -22.28
N PRO A 43 -31.24 26.03 -23.26
CA PRO A 43 -31.22 25.08 -24.38
C PRO A 43 -29.90 25.08 -25.17
N GLU A 44 -29.21 26.22 -25.19
CA GLU A 44 -27.88 26.39 -25.79
C GLU A 44 -26.79 25.55 -25.11
N ASN A 45 -27.00 25.11 -23.87
CA ASN A 45 -26.07 24.24 -23.15
C ASN A 45 -26.26 22.75 -23.48
N ILE A 46 -27.21 22.38 -24.35
CA ILE A 46 -27.49 21.00 -24.75
C ILE A 46 -27.03 20.79 -26.20
N SER A 47 -25.93 20.05 -26.39
CA SER A 47 -25.41 19.67 -27.72
C SER A 47 -26.35 18.70 -28.42
N HIS A 48 -26.81 17.69 -27.69
CA HIS A 48 -27.57 16.58 -28.24
C HIS A 48 -28.62 16.09 -27.26
N CYS A 49 -29.80 15.72 -27.76
CA CYS A 49 -30.76 14.98 -26.97
C CYS A 49 -31.53 13.99 -27.84
N THR A 50 -31.72 12.76 -27.35
CA THR A 50 -32.40 11.70 -28.10
C THR A 50 -33.07 10.70 -27.18
N ARG A 51 -34.17 10.08 -27.62
CA ARG A 51 -34.80 8.97 -26.88
C ARG A 51 -34.17 7.62 -27.28
N VAL A 52 -33.73 6.85 -26.30
CA VAL A 52 -33.09 5.54 -26.48
C VAL A 52 -34.11 4.51 -26.97
N ALA A 53 -33.72 3.74 -27.97
CA ALA A 53 -34.51 2.60 -28.44
C ALA A 53 -34.62 1.53 -27.34
N LYS A 54 -35.82 0.97 -27.16
CA LYS A 54 -36.00 -0.15 -26.21
C LYS A 54 -35.43 -1.44 -26.81
N VAL A 55 -34.70 -2.18 -25.99
CA VAL A 55 -34.26 -3.54 -26.31
C VAL A 55 -35.45 -4.48 -26.43
N ASN A 56 -36.41 -4.41 -25.49
CA ASN A 56 -37.68 -5.12 -25.59
C ASN A 56 -38.80 -4.16 -26.03
N ARG A 57 -39.29 -4.35 -27.26
CA ARG A 57 -40.33 -3.48 -27.86
C ARG A 57 -41.70 -3.62 -27.18
N GLN A 58 -41.96 -4.70 -26.45
CA GLN A 58 -43.24 -4.96 -25.77
C GLN A 58 -43.34 -4.31 -24.37
N ASN A 59 -42.27 -3.71 -23.86
CA ASN A 59 -42.27 -3.09 -22.53
C ASN A 59 -43.07 -1.78 -22.50
N SER A 60 -44.03 -1.64 -21.59
CA SER A 60 -44.92 -0.46 -21.43
C SER A 60 -44.25 0.77 -20.79
N ARG A 61 -43.06 0.62 -20.20
CA ARG A 61 -42.32 1.74 -19.59
C ARG A 61 -41.87 2.77 -20.64
N PRO A 62 -41.86 4.07 -20.38
CA PRO A 62 -41.36 5.07 -21.31
C PRO A 62 -39.91 4.87 -21.80
N ARG A 63 -39.59 5.44 -22.95
CA ARG A 63 -38.23 5.43 -23.51
C ARG A 63 -37.36 6.42 -22.76
N ALA A 64 -36.18 6.03 -22.34
CA ALA A 64 -35.27 6.98 -21.71
C ALA A 64 -34.78 8.05 -22.69
N ILE A 65 -34.44 9.23 -22.19
CA ILE A 65 -33.83 10.34 -22.93
C ILE A 65 -32.34 10.38 -22.55
N ILE A 66 -31.47 10.46 -23.54
CA ILE A 66 -30.08 10.84 -23.37
C ILE A 66 -29.97 12.33 -23.67
N VAL A 67 -29.31 13.08 -22.79
CA VAL A 67 -29.02 14.50 -22.94
C VAL A 67 -27.51 14.70 -22.81
N GLN A 68 -26.89 15.25 -23.85
CA GLN A 68 -25.48 15.63 -23.89
C GLN A 68 -25.37 17.13 -23.67
N PHE A 69 -24.54 17.53 -22.70
CA PHE A 69 -24.30 18.94 -22.38
C PHE A 69 -23.04 19.45 -23.08
N ASN A 70 -22.99 20.76 -23.35
CA ASN A 70 -21.85 21.44 -23.96
C ASN A 70 -20.68 21.67 -22.99
N GLY A 71 -20.88 21.40 -21.70
CA GLY A 71 -19.83 21.50 -20.69
C GLY A 71 -20.18 20.79 -19.39
N THR A 72 -19.15 20.35 -18.68
CA THR A 72 -19.24 19.65 -17.39
C THR A 72 -19.96 20.47 -16.33
N LYS A 73 -19.76 21.79 -16.30
CA LYS A 73 -20.43 22.69 -15.35
C LYS A 73 -21.95 22.62 -15.42
N ALA A 74 -22.53 22.70 -16.62
CA ALA A 74 -23.99 22.64 -16.81
C ALA A 74 -24.56 21.24 -16.49
N ARG A 75 -23.80 20.19 -16.83
CA ARG A 75 -24.13 18.80 -16.48
C ARG A 75 -24.17 18.61 -14.95
N ASP A 76 -23.14 19.08 -14.26
CA ASP A 76 -22.97 18.88 -12.82
C ASP A 76 -23.95 19.71 -12.00
N GLU A 77 -24.23 20.95 -12.42
CA GLU A 77 -25.30 21.77 -11.84
C GLU A 77 -26.66 21.07 -11.94
N PHE A 78 -26.97 20.46 -13.09
CA PHE A 78 -28.21 19.72 -13.29
C PHE A 78 -28.28 18.42 -12.46
N LEU A 79 -27.19 17.65 -12.41
CA LEU A 79 -27.10 16.45 -11.56
C LEU A 79 -27.21 16.79 -10.07
N ALA A 80 -26.50 17.82 -9.61
CA ALA A 80 -26.54 18.28 -8.23
C ALA A 80 -27.94 18.75 -7.84
N ALA A 81 -28.63 19.47 -8.73
CA ALA A 81 -30.01 19.89 -8.50
C ALA A 81 -30.95 18.68 -8.36
N SER A 82 -30.82 17.67 -9.23
CA SER A 82 -31.59 16.41 -9.17
C SER A 82 -31.38 15.66 -7.84
N ILE A 83 -30.11 15.53 -7.43
CA ILE A 83 -29.74 14.85 -6.18
C ILE A 83 -30.28 15.61 -4.96
N ASN A 84 -30.13 16.94 -4.95
CA ASN A 84 -30.62 17.78 -3.86
C ASN A 84 -32.14 17.75 -3.73
N PHE A 85 -32.87 17.74 -4.86
CA PHE A 85 -34.32 17.57 -4.86
C PHE A 85 -34.73 16.23 -4.21
N ASN A 86 -34.08 15.14 -4.63
CA ASN A 86 -34.38 13.79 -4.12
C ASN A 86 -33.97 13.57 -2.65
N ARG A 87 -33.00 14.34 -2.13
CA ARG A 87 -32.61 14.31 -0.71
C ARG A 87 -33.61 15.04 0.19
N LYS A 88 -34.23 16.12 -0.29
CA LYS A 88 -35.12 16.98 0.50
C LYS A 88 -36.58 16.50 0.59
N LYS A 89 -37.01 15.57 -0.26
CA LYS A 89 -38.42 15.10 -0.31
C LYS A 89 -38.61 13.69 0.28
N PRO A 90 -39.76 13.42 0.95
CA PRO A 90 -40.14 12.08 1.41
C PRO A 90 -40.35 11.13 0.23
N VAL A 91 -40.24 9.82 0.45
CA VAL A 91 -40.10 8.77 -0.58
C VAL A 91 -41.17 8.86 -1.66
N ASP A 92 -42.41 9.16 -1.30
CA ASP A 92 -43.59 9.33 -2.16
C ASP A 92 -43.58 10.58 -3.06
N LYS A 93 -42.74 11.58 -2.76
CA LYS A 93 -42.60 12.85 -3.51
C LYS A 93 -41.20 13.05 -4.13
N LYS A 94 -40.32 12.05 -4.05
CA LYS A 94 -39.07 12.03 -4.82
C LYS A 94 -39.39 11.96 -6.31
N LEU A 95 -38.40 12.18 -7.17
CA LEU A 95 -38.46 11.81 -8.59
C LEU A 95 -38.53 10.28 -8.72
N ASN A 96 -39.61 9.65 -8.23
CA ASN A 96 -39.89 8.23 -8.38
C ASN A 96 -40.32 7.90 -9.81
N THR A 97 -40.65 8.92 -10.60
CA THR A 97 -41.18 8.82 -11.95
C THR A 97 -40.14 9.08 -13.03
N SER A 98 -39.04 9.77 -12.70
CA SER A 98 -37.94 10.03 -13.63
C SER A 98 -36.55 10.00 -12.96
N PHE A 99 -35.76 8.96 -13.23
CA PHE A 99 -34.41 8.87 -12.67
C PHE A 99 -33.41 9.60 -13.55
N VAL A 100 -32.66 10.54 -12.97
CA VAL A 100 -31.53 11.22 -13.59
C VAL A 100 -30.25 10.52 -13.16
N VAL A 101 -29.55 9.88 -14.10
CA VAL A 101 -28.27 9.20 -13.82
C VAL A 101 -27.28 9.44 -14.94
N GLU A 102 -25.98 9.36 -14.63
CA GLU A 102 -24.95 9.36 -15.66
C GLU A 102 -25.10 8.14 -16.58
N HIS A 103 -24.84 8.37 -17.87
CA HIS A 103 -24.97 7.34 -18.87
C HIS A 103 -23.83 6.29 -18.77
N LEU A 104 -24.20 5.06 -18.40
CA LEU A 104 -23.28 3.91 -18.42
C LEU A 104 -23.24 3.25 -19.81
N SER A 105 -22.07 2.69 -20.18
CA SER A 105 -21.92 1.84 -21.38
C SER A 105 -22.85 0.61 -21.31
N PRO A 106 -23.28 0.03 -22.44
CA PRO A 106 -24.13 -1.17 -22.46
C PRO A 106 -23.59 -2.33 -21.61
N SER A 107 -22.27 -2.56 -21.67
CA SER A 107 -21.60 -3.59 -20.85
C SER A 107 -21.69 -3.29 -19.35
N ASN A 108 -21.48 -2.05 -18.95
CA ASN A 108 -21.60 -1.64 -17.54
C ASN A 108 -23.06 -1.68 -17.05
N LYS A 109 -24.04 -1.38 -17.91
CA LYS A 109 -25.47 -1.54 -17.61
C LYS A 109 -25.84 -3.00 -17.35
N ASN A 110 -25.35 -3.92 -18.19
CA ASN A 110 -25.58 -5.36 -18.02
C ASN A 110 -24.92 -5.89 -16.73
N LEU A 111 -23.68 -5.48 -16.46
CA LEU A 111 -22.97 -5.86 -15.24
C LEU A 111 -23.69 -5.34 -13.98
N HIS A 112 -24.11 -4.07 -14.01
CA HIS A 112 -24.86 -3.46 -12.90
C HIS A 112 -26.23 -4.13 -12.71
N ALA A 113 -26.92 -4.52 -13.78
CA ALA A 113 -28.17 -5.27 -13.71
C ALA A 113 -27.97 -6.66 -13.10
N ALA A 114 -26.95 -7.41 -13.53
CA ALA A 114 -26.60 -8.72 -12.98
C ALA A 114 -26.22 -8.63 -11.49
N ALA A 115 -25.42 -7.64 -11.11
CA ALA A 115 -25.03 -7.40 -9.73
C ALA A 115 -26.24 -7.04 -8.85
N ARG A 116 -27.20 -6.25 -9.35
CA ARG A 116 -28.46 -5.95 -8.65
C ARG A 116 -29.36 -7.16 -8.48
N SER A 117 -29.43 -8.04 -9.48
CA SER A 117 -30.18 -9.30 -9.37
C SER A 117 -29.58 -10.20 -8.29
N ALA A 118 -28.25 -10.41 -8.31
CA ALA A 118 -27.54 -11.21 -7.32
C ALA A 118 -27.63 -10.61 -5.90
N ALA A 119 -27.61 -9.28 -5.79
CA ALA A 119 -27.79 -8.59 -4.52
C ALA A 119 -29.19 -8.77 -3.95
N LYS A 120 -30.22 -8.70 -4.80
CA LYS A 120 -31.62 -8.95 -4.40
C LYS A 120 -31.81 -10.39 -3.91
N GLU A 121 -31.21 -11.36 -4.61
CA GLU A 121 -31.24 -12.78 -4.22
C GLU A 121 -30.56 -13.00 -2.86
N LYS A 122 -29.46 -12.29 -2.59
CA LYS A 122 -28.66 -12.42 -1.36
C LYS A 122 -29.03 -11.43 -0.25
N GLY A 123 -30.10 -10.66 -0.40
CA GLY A 123 -30.57 -9.70 0.60
C GLY A 123 -29.67 -8.47 0.81
N TYR A 124 -28.76 -8.16 -0.12
CA TYR A 124 -27.92 -6.97 -0.05
C TYR A 124 -28.72 -5.71 -0.43
N LYS A 125 -28.75 -4.73 0.47
CA LYS A 125 -29.50 -3.46 0.31
C LYS A 125 -28.85 -2.48 -0.68
N TYR A 126 -27.55 -2.60 -0.90
CA TYR A 126 -26.76 -1.74 -1.79
C TYR A 126 -25.84 -2.59 -2.66
N VAL A 127 -25.66 -2.17 -3.91
CA VAL A 127 -24.69 -2.73 -4.85
C VAL A 127 -23.71 -1.64 -5.21
N TRP A 128 -22.43 -1.88 -4.96
CA TRP A 128 -21.37 -0.94 -5.23
C TRP A 128 -20.42 -1.55 -6.26
N ASN A 129 -20.32 -0.92 -7.43
CA ASN A 129 -19.27 -1.23 -8.39
C ASN A 129 -18.08 -0.33 -8.06
N VAL A 130 -17.16 -0.83 -7.24
CA VAL A 130 -16.00 -0.05 -6.80
C VAL A 130 -14.77 -0.61 -7.49
N ARG A 131 -14.33 0.13 -8.50
CA ARG A 131 -13.05 -0.13 -9.16
C ARG A 131 -11.92 0.55 -8.36
N GLY A 132 -10.67 0.07 -8.49
CA GLY A 132 -9.52 0.54 -7.69
C GLY A 132 -8.94 -0.45 -6.66
N LEU A 133 -7.70 -0.20 -6.24
CA LEU A 133 -6.93 -1.06 -5.33
C LEU A 133 -7.50 -1.09 -3.90
N ARG A 134 -8.16 -0.01 -3.47
CA ARG A 134 -8.72 0.17 -2.12
C ARG A 134 -9.65 -0.97 -1.66
N THR A 135 -10.41 -1.58 -2.57
CA THR A 135 -11.32 -2.70 -2.23
C THR A 135 -10.65 -4.08 -2.34
N LYS A 136 -9.43 -4.12 -2.86
CA LYS A 136 -8.68 -5.35 -3.16
C LYS A 136 -7.41 -5.46 -2.31
N THR A 137 -7.25 -4.62 -1.29
CA THR A 137 -6.05 -4.53 -0.43
C THR A 137 -5.59 -5.89 0.08
N HIS A 138 -6.52 -6.70 0.61
CA HIS A 138 -6.24 -8.04 1.11
C HIS A 138 -5.77 -9.01 0.02
N LEU A 139 -6.45 -9.01 -1.13
CA LEU A 139 -6.09 -9.87 -2.27
C LEU A 139 -4.72 -9.48 -2.82
N PHE A 140 -4.51 -8.18 -3.00
CA PHE A 140 -3.23 -7.60 -3.42
C PHE A 140 -2.11 -8.00 -2.47
N TYR A 141 -2.29 -7.81 -1.17
CA TYR A 141 -1.29 -8.17 -0.15
C TYR A 141 -0.94 -9.66 -0.21
N CYS A 142 -1.93 -10.55 -0.30
CA CYS A 142 -1.70 -11.99 -0.40
C CYS A 142 -0.94 -12.38 -1.69
N ASN A 143 -1.29 -11.77 -2.83
CA ASN A 143 -0.64 -12.05 -4.10
C ASN A 143 0.78 -11.46 -4.15
N LEU A 144 0.98 -10.27 -3.59
CA LEU A 144 2.30 -9.64 -3.41
C LEU A 144 3.23 -10.54 -2.61
N MET A 145 2.74 -11.14 -1.52
CA MET A 145 3.49 -12.07 -0.67
C MET A 145 3.92 -13.35 -1.40
N ASN A 146 3.29 -13.66 -2.54
CA ASN A 146 3.65 -14.75 -3.44
C ASN A 146 4.51 -14.31 -4.65
N SER A 147 4.74 -13.00 -4.81
CA SER A 147 5.56 -12.42 -5.88
C SER A 147 7.00 -12.19 -5.42
N CYS A 148 7.93 -12.08 -6.37
CA CYS A 148 9.36 -11.92 -6.11
C CYS A 148 9.92 -10.54 -6.47
N TYR A 149 9.05 -9.64 -6.90
CA TYR A 149 9.34 -8.46 -7.70
C TYR A 149 10.26 -7.45 -7.01
N ASP A 150 11.24 -6.85 -7.71
CA ASP A 150 12.13 -5.87 -7.09
C ASP A 150 11.54 -4.45 -7.06
N ILE A 151 10.84 -4.04 -8.12
CA ILE A 151 10.19 -2.74 -8.24
C ILE A 151 8.77 -2.96 -8.76
N ILE A 152 7.79 -2.41 -8.06
CA ILE A 152 6.37 -2.46 -8.43
C ILE A 152 5.89 -1.04 -8.57
N ILE A 153 5.30 -0.70 -9.71
CA ILE A 153 4.66 0.60 -9.89
C ILE A 153 3.20 0.38 -10.25
N LEU A 154 2.35 1.12 -9.56
CA LEU A 154 0.91 1.08 -9.68
C LEU A 154 0.43 2.48 -10.08
N THR A 155 -0.37 2.57 -11.13
CA THR A 155 -1.19 3.76 -11.39
C THR A 155 -2.63 3.48 -10.98
N GLU A 156 -3.42 4.55 -10.88
CA GLU A 156 -4.82 4.51 -10.48
C GLU A 156 -5.07 3.73 -9.18
N THR A 157 -4.30 4.06 -8.15
CA THR A 157 -4.38 3.30 -6.90
C THR A 157 -5.70 3.51 -6.12
N TRP A 158 -6.39 4.64 -6.31
CA TRP A 158 -7.57 5.05 -5.53
C TRP A 158 -7.32 5.07 -4.01
N LEU A 159 -6.06 5.25 -3.59
CA LEU A 159 -5.67 5.33 -2.20
C LEU A 159 -5.80 6.77 -1.67
N ASN A 160 -5.94 6.87 -0.36
CA ASN A 160 -5.93 8.14 0.37
C ASN A 160 -5.20 7.96 1.71
N SER A 161 -5.04 9.06 2.44
CA SER A 161 -4.37 9.09 3.74
C SER A 161 -4.93 8.09 4.77
N GLY A 162 -6.17 7.65 4.61
CA GLY A 162 -6.81 6.65 5.48
C GLY A 162 -6.38 5.21 5.25
N VAL A 163 -5.68 4.90 4.14
CA VAL A 163 -5.15 3.56 3.84
C VAL A 163 -3.63 3.58 4.03
N SER A 164 -3.11 2.78 4.96
CA SER A 164 -1.66 2.69 5.17
C SER A 164 -0.99 1.88 4.07
N SER A 165 0.21 2.28 3.64
CA SER A 165 1.02 1.50 2.69
C SER A 165 1.34 0.08 3.21
N LEU A 166 1.34 -0.11 4.53
CA LEU A 166 1.58 -1.41 5.19
C LEU A 166 0.38 -2.37 5.16
N GLU A 167 -0.79 -1.86 4.75
CA GLU A 167 -1.94 -2.70 4.42
C GLU A 167 -1.75 -3.40 3.07
N LEU A 168 -1.00 -2.77 2.16
CA LEU A 168 -0.77 -3.23 0.80
C LEU A 168 0.56 -3.96 0.63
N PHE A 169 1.61 -3.48 1.28
CA PHE A 169 2.97 -4.00 1.16
C PHE A 169 3.46 -4.59 2.47
N ASP A 170 4.29 -5.63 2.35
CA ASP A 170 5.02 -6.19 3.48
C ASP A 170 6.34 -5.46 3.71
N ASP A 171 7.09 -5.89 4.73
CA ASP A 171 8.34 -5.25 5.14
C ASP A 171 9.49 -5.39 4.13
N ARG A 172 9.29 -6.08 3.00
CA ARG A 172 10.31 -6.20 1.95
C ARG A 172 10.46 -4.91 1.14
N TYR A 173 9.43 -4.06 1.08
CA TYR A 173 9.40 -2.90 0.21
C TYR A 173 9.49 -1.58 0.99
N VAL A 174 10.13 -0.59 0.38
CA VAL A 174 9.95 0.83 0.66
C VAL A 174 8.90 1.34 -0.33
N VAL A 175 7.83 1.96 0.17
CA VAL A 175 6.71 2.41 -0.66
C VAL A 175 6.71 3.93 -0.76
N TYR A 176 6.85 4.43 -1.98
CA TYR A 176 6.69 5.83 -2.34
C TYR A 176 5.35 6.00 -3.04
N ARG A 177 4.49 6.90 -2.55
CA ARG A 177 3.15 7.12 -3.12
C ARG A 177 2.83 8.60 -3.27
N ARG A 178 1.99 8.89 -4.26
CA ARG A 178 1.39 10.20 -4.52
C ARG A 178 -0.09 9.98 -4.79
N ASP A 179 -0.91 10.31 -3.79
CA ASP A 179 -2.37 10.24 -3.90
C ASP A 179 -2.90 11.49 -4.64
N ARG A 180 -4.02 11.37 -5.36
CA ARG A 180 -4.62 12.48 -6.12
C ARG A 180 -4.93 13.72 -5.27
N GLU A 181 -5.20 13.55 -3.98
CA GLU A 181 -5.45 14.66 -3.03
C GLU A 181 -4.32 15.71 -3.03
N VAL A 182 -3.12 15.34 -3.50
CA VAL A 182 -1.90 16.15 -3.56
C VAL A 182 -1.53 16.57 -5.01
N SER A 183 -2.46 16.46 -5.96
CA SER A 183 -2.25 16.85 -7.37
C SER A 183 -2.95 18.17 -7.71
N ASP A 184 -2.33 18.97 -8.57
CA ASP A 184 -2.74 20.37 -8.78
C ASP A 184 -3.85 20.54 -9.83
N PHE A 185 -4.07 19.52 -10.67
CA PHE A 185 -4.94 19.62 -11.85
C PHE A 185 -6.36 19.07 -11.67
N HIS A 186 -6.72 18.57 -10.48
CA HIS A 186 -8.02 17.90 -10.26
C HIS A 186 -8.87 18.58 -9.20
N CYS A 187 -10.07 19.02 -9.59
CA CYS A 187 -11.07 19.58 -8.65
C CYS A 187 -11.65 18.52 -7.71
N THR A 188 -11.72 17.26 -8.16
CA THR A 188 -12.13 16.12 -7.33
C THR A 188 -10.92 15.51 -6.66
N LYS A 189 -10.91 15.51 -5.32
CA LYS A 189 -9.87 14.90 -4.50
C LYS A 189 -9.94 13.37 -4.43
N GLU A 190 -10.82 12.75 -5.21
CA GLU A 190 -11.07 11.30 -5.22
C GLU A 190 -10.68 10.67 -6.57
N GLY A 191 -10.20 9.42 -6.54
CA GLY A 191 -9.75 8.63 -7.70
C GLY A 191 -8.27 8.84 -8.04
N GLY A 192 -7.70 8.00 -8.91
CA GLY A 192 -6.31 8.15 -9.38
C GLY A 192 -5.23 7.80 -8.34
N GLY A 193 -4.05 8.39 -8.49
CA GLY A 193 -2.87 8.23 -7.64
C GLY A 193 -1.87 7.21 -8.18
N VAL A 194 -0.60 7.46 -7.91
CA VAL A 194 0.54 6.64 -8.37
C VAL A 194 1.41 6.19 -7.21
N LEU A 195 1.95 4.99 -7.29
CA LEU A 195 2.77 4.39 -6.26
C LEU A 195 3.94 3.63 -6.89
N ILE A 196 5.15 3.81 -6.34
CA ILE A 196 6.36 3.03 -6.64
C ILE A 196 6.80 2.34 -5.34
N ALA A 197 6.85 1.02 -5.34
CA ALA A 197 7.40 0.21 -4.26
C ALA A 197 8.71 -0.44 -4.71
N VAL A 198 9.78 -0.26 -3.94
CA VAL A 198 11.12 -0.77 -4.24
C VAL A 198 11.57 -1.70 -3.12
N LEU A 199 12.17 -2.86 -3.44
CA LEU A 199 12.74 -3.73 -2.41
C LEU A 199 13.79 -3.00 -1.59
N LYS A 200 13.75 -3.15 -0.26
CA LYS A 200 14.72 -2.58 0.68
C LYS A 200 16.17 -3.01 0.45
N SER A 201 16.38 -4.08 -0.31
CA SER A 201 17.72 -4.50 -0.72
C SER A 201 18.35 -3.59 -1.77
N LEU A 202 17.53 -2.79 -2.47
CA LEU A 202 17.98 -1.76 -3.40
C LEU A 202 17.93 -0.41 -2.68
N LYS A 203 18.97 0.40 -2.87
CA LYS A 203 18.99 1.76 -2.32
C LYS A 203 18.16 2.65 -3.23
N SER A 204 17.12 3.25 -2.68
CA SER A 204 16.16 4.08 -3.42
C SER A 204 15.87 5.40 -2.70
N ILE A 205 15.66 6.47 -3.47
CA ILE A 205 15.36 7.80 -2.96
C ILE A 205 14.27 8.43 -3.83
N ARG A 206 13.24 9.00 -3.19
CA ARG A 206 12.19 9.77 -3.89
C ARG A 206 12.68 11.19 -4.13
N ASN A 207 12.62 11.64 -5.38
CA ASN A 207 13.04 12.99 -5.79
C ASN A 207 11.83 13.88 -6.05
N LYS A 208 11.34 14.52 -4.99
CA LYS A 208 10.18 15.43 -5.09
C LYS A 208 10.43 16.64 -6.00
N SER A 209 11.68 17.05 -6.18
CA SER A 209 12.06 18.15 -7.06
C SER A 209 11.91 17.85 -8.56
N LEU A 210 11.81 16.56 -8.93
CA LEU A 210 11.58 16.12 -10.30
C LEU A 210 10.08 15.98 -10.62
N GLU A 211 9.24 15.90 -9.59
CA GLU A 211 7.80 15.71 -9.73
C GLU A 211 7.15 16.96 -10.35
N SER A 212 6.26 16.74 -11.32
CA SER A 212 5.45 17.80 -11.90
C SER A 212 4.17 18.04 -11.09
N GLY A 213 3.32 18.98 -11.51
CA GLY A 213 1.97 19.15 -10.92
C GLY A 213 0.99 18.02 -11.28
N CYS A 214 1.35 17.17 -12.25
CA CYS A 214 0.57 16.01 -12.69
C CYS A 214 0.66 14.86 -11.67
N GLU A 215 -0.06 13.76 -11.90
CA GLU A 215 0.04 12.56 -11.07
C GLU A 215 1.29 11.74 -11.45
N ASP A 216 2.48 12.30 -11.23
CA ASP A 216 3.77 11.63 -11.44
C ASP A 216 4.61 11.51 -10.15
N ILE A 217 5.42 10.46 -10.04
CA ILE A 217 6.31 10.23 -8.90
C ILE A 217 7.67 9.74 -9.38
N TRP A 218 8.73 10.34 -8.86
CA TRP A 218 10.11 10.05 -9.25
C TRP A 218 10.89 9.37 -8.14
N VAL A 219 11.49 8.21 -8.44
CA VAL A 219 12.32 7.45 -7.52
C VAL A 219 13.61 7.03 -8.24
N THR A 220 14.75 7.49 -7.75
CA THR A 220 16.06 7.01 -8.23
C THR A 220 16.47 5.78 -7.44
N VAL A 221 16.87 4.75 -8.16
CA VAL A 221 17.37 3.48 -7.61
C VAL A 221 18.83 3.32 -8.01
N GLU A 222 19.68 3.03 -7.02
CA GLU A 222 21.08 2.70 -7.23
C GLU A 222 21.23 1.18 -7.41
N ILE A 223 21.84 0.79 -8.51
CA ILE A 223 22.00 -0.60 -8.93
C ILE A 223 23.47 -0.85 -9.21
N GLY A 224 24.12 -1.63 -8.35
CA GLY A 224 25.56 -1.91 -8.43
C GLY A 224 26.15 -2.27 -7.07
N ASP A 225 27.42 -2.62 -7.07
CA ASP A 225 28.23 -2.88 -5.86
C ASP A 225 29.41 -1.90 -5.81
N HIS A 226 30.06 -1.80 -4.65
CA HIS A 226 31.08 -0.84 -4.17
C HIS A 226 32.04 -0.16 -5.18
N ASN A 227 32.24 -0.70 -6.38
CA ASN A 227 33.16 -0.18 -7.41
C ASN A 227 32.49 0.39 -8.68
N LYS A 228 31.23 0.06 -9.01
CA LYS A 228 30.48 0.63 -10.15
C LYS A 228 28.99 0.68 -9.82
N TYR A 229 28.43 1.88 -9.73
CA TYR A 229 27.00 2.11 -9.53
C TYR A 229 26.35 2.64 -10.80
N HIS A 230 25.27 2.00 -11.22
CA HIS A 230 24.35 2.56 -12.19
C HIS A 230 23.16 3.16 -11.44
N GLN A 231 22.78 4.38 -11.79
CA GLN A 231 21.57 5.00 -11.26
C GLN A 231 20.50 4.97 -12.34
N ILE A 232 19.29 4.57 -11.95
CA ILE A 232 18.11 4.63 -12.81
C ILE A 232 17.02 5.40 -12.08
N SER A 233 16.54 6.46 -12.71
CA SER A 233 15.40 7.25 -12.27
C SER A 233 14.12 6.69 -12.88
N PHE A 234 13.27 6.13 -12.02
CA PHE A 234 11.94 5.65 -12.39
C PHE A 234 10.91 6.76 -12.17
N CYS A 235 10.14 7.05 -13.21
CA CYS A 235 8.96 7.91 -13.14
C CYS A 235 7.71 7.05 -13.32
N GLY A 236 6.87 7.00 -12.29
CA GLY A 236 5.51 6.46 -12.39
C GLY A 236 4.57 7.60 -12.73
N ILE A 237 3.78 7.50 -13.81
CA ILE A 237 2.85 8.56 -14.22
C ILE A 237 1.44 8.03 -14.49
N TYR A 238 0.44 8.83 -14.15
CA TYR A 238 -0.94 8.61 -14.54
C TYR A 238 -1.52 9.88 -15.16
N LEU A 239 -2.03 9.77 -16.39
CA LEU A 239 -2.75 10.83 -17.08
C LEU A 239 -4.23 10.43 -17.23
N PRO A 240 -5.16 11.07 -16.53
CA PRO A 240 -6.57 10.68 -16.57
C PRO A 240 -7.20 10.94 -17.94
N PRO A 241 -8.11 10.04 -18.39
CA PRO A 241 -8.86 10.27 -19.61
C PRO A 241 -10.04 11.23 -19.37
N PRO A 242 -10.37 12.13 -20.32
CA PRO A 242 -9.61 12.43 -21.54
C PRO A 242 -8.36 13.27 -21.22
N VAL A 243 -7.24 12.91 -21.84
CA VAL A 243 -5.96 13.63 -21.64
C VAL A 243 -6.10 15.05 -22.17
N GLN A 244 -5.90 16.02 -21.30
CA GLN A 244 -5.91 17.44 -21.68
C GLN A 244 -4.51 17.86 -22.15
N LYS A 245 -4.46 18.62 -23.26
CA LYS A 245 -3.20 19.14 -23.82
C LYS A 245 -2.40 19.96 -22.80
N THR A 246 -3.08 20.66 -21.90
CA THR A 246 -2.50 21.46 -20.81
C THR A 246 -1.72 20.60 -19.81
N ILE A 247 -2.32 19.49 -19.36
CA ILE A 247 -1.69 18.55 -18.40
C ILE A 247 -0.46 17.90 -19.05
N LEU A 248 -0.61 17.41 -20.27
CA LEU A 248 0.50 16.80 -21.01
C LEU A 248 1.64 17.80 -21.24
N LYS A 249 1.31 19.02 -21.68
CA LYS A 249 2.31 20.08 -21.87
C LYS A 249 3.02 20.44 -20.57
N HIS A 250 2.29 20.50 -19.45
CA HIS A 250 2.92 20.77 -18.16
C HIS A 250 3.93 19.70 -17.77
N PHE A 251 3.62 18.41 -18.00
CA PHE A 251 4.56 17.33 -17.79
C PHE A 251 5.81 17.46 -18.68
N ILE A 252 5.61 17.74 -19.98
CA ILE A 252 6.71 17.92 -20.94
C ILE A 252 7.59 19.12 -20.57
N ASP A 253 6.98 20.28 -20.30
CA ASP A 253 7.68 21.50 -19.91
C ASP A 253 8.43 21.31 -18.57
N ASN A 254 7.90 20.49 -17.66
CA ASN A 254 8.59 20.12 -16.43
C ASN A 254 9.80 19.23 -16.73
N PHE A 255 9.63 18.20 -17.57
CA PHE A 255 10.73 17.32 -17.96
C PHE A 255 11.89 18.11 -18.58
N SER A 256 11.60 19.04 -19.50
CA SER A 256 12.62 19.88 -20.13
C SER A 256 13.38 20.79 -19.14
N LYS A 257 12.81 21.10 -17.96
CA LYS A 257 13.48 21.86 -16.90
C LYS A 257 14.37 21.01 -16.00
N ILE A 258 14.09 19.70 -15.94
CA ILE A 258 14.77 18.78 -15.04
C ILE A 258 15.69 17.81 -15.77
N SER A 259 15.62 17.70 -17.11
CA SER A 259 16.45 16.81 -17.93
C SER A 259 17.92 16.95 -17.57
N ASP A 260 18.41 18.18 -17.47
CA ASP A 260 19.82 18.49 -17.18
C ASP A 260 20.21 18.18 -15.72
N LYS A 261 19.23 18.02 -14.83
CA LYS A 261 19.44 17.66 -13.42
C LYS A 261 19.48 16.14 -13.22
N ILE A 262 19.03 15.36 -14.19
CA ILE A 262 18.96 13.91 -14.11
C ILE A 262 20.28 13.33 -14.65
N ASN A 263 21.22 13.04 -13.74
CA ASN A 263 22.50 12.41 -14.07
C ASN A 263 22.42 10.87 -14.16
N SER A 264 21.25 10.32 -14.48
CA SER A 264 20.95 8.89 -14.40
C SER A 264 20.12 8.45 -15.60
N ASN A 265 20.14 7.16 -15.97
CA ASN A 265 19.20 6.65 -16.96
C ASN A 265 17.74 6.82 -16.50
N VAL A 266 16.85 7.10 -17.44
CA VAL A 266 15.45 7.39 -17.16
C VAL A 266 14.54 6.27 -17.67
N CYS A 267 13.60 5.86 -16.83
CA CYS A 267 12.54 4.93 -17.16
C CYS A 267 11.19 5.53 -16.72
N ILE A 268 10.42 6.05 -17.68
CA ILE A 268 9.08 6.59 -17.45
C ILE A 268 8.08 5.51 -17.80
N VAL A 269 7.24 5.13 -16.84
CA VAL A 269 6.25 4.08 -17.03
C VAL A 269 4.94 4.49 -16.39
N GLY A 270 3.84 4.27 -17.11
CA GLY A 270 2.56 4.78 -16.65
C GLY A 270 1.42 4.55 -17.61
N ASP A 271 0.22 4.92 -17.17
CA ASP A 271 -0.96 4.96 -18.00
C ASP A 271 -1.12 6.38 -18.55
N PHE A 272 -0.87 6.51 -19.85
CA PHE A 272 -0.92 7.80 -20.53
C PHE A 272 -2.30 8.08 -21.12
N ASN A 273 -3.19 7.09 -21.22
CA ASN A 273 -4.50 7.21 -21.87
C ASN A 273 -4.46 7.79 -23.31
N LEU A 274 -3.33 7.68 -24.02
CA LEU A 274 -3.12 8.17 -25.39
C LEU A 274 -3.46 7.11 -26.45
N ALA A 275 -4.74 6.72 -26.49
CA ALA A 275 -5.24 5.60 -27.28
C ALA A 275 -5.12 5.73 -28.81
N THR A 276 -4.80 6.93 -29.31
CA THR A 276 -4.77 7.28 -30.73
C THR A 276 -3.38 7.26 -31.36
N ILE A 277 -2.34 7.01 -30.56
CA ILE A 277 -0.97 6.86 -31.08
C ILE A 277 -0.78 5.40 -31.47
N ASP A 278 -0.38 5.19 -32.73
CA ASP A 278 0.08 3.88 -33.19
C ASP A 278 1.60 3.79 -33.03
N TRP A 279 2.05 2.84 -32.22
CA TRP A 279 3.47 2.65 -31.89
C TRP A 279 4.15 1.59 -32.78
N GLU A 280 3.40 0.90 -33.65
CA GLU A 280 3.95 -0.15 -34.53
C GLU A 280 4.35 0.36 -35.92
N MET A 281 3.78 1.49 -36.37
CA MET A 281 4.20 2.10 -37.64
C MET A 281 5.47 2.95 -37.43
N GLU A 282 6.64 2.39 -37.73
CA GLU A 282 7.92 3.12 -37.83
C GLU A 282 7.91 4.20 -38.94
N SER A 283 6.83 4.30 -39.70
CA SER A 283 6.61 5.30 -40.73
C SER A 283 5.25 5.96 -40.53
N LEU A 284 5.25 7.21 -40.07
CA LEU A 284 4.12 8.13 -40.23
C LEU A 284 3.91 8.34 -41.73
N THR A 285 3.17 7.46 -42.39
CA THR A 285 2.65 7.76 -43.73
C THR A 285 1.75 8.99 -43.61
N GLU A 286 1.99 9.98 -44.46
CA GLU A 286 1.44 11.35 -44.51
C GLU A 286 -0.10 11.46 -44.63
N GLY A 287 -0.89 10.45 -44.25
CA GLY A 287 -2.33 10.37 -44.45
C GLY A 287 -3.21 10.40 -43.20
N TYR A 288 -2.67 10.23 -41.98
CA TYR A 288 -3.47 10.29 -40.76
C TYR A 288 -3.30 11.64 -40.07
N GLN A 289 -4.39 12.40 -39.92
CA GLN A 289 -4.42 13.59 -39.07
C GLN A 289 -4.21 13.18 -37.61
N THR A 290 -2.95 13.06 -37.19
CA THR A 290 -2.60 12.84 -35.79
C THR A 290 -2.99 14.10 -35.01
N SER A 291 -3.68 13.94 -33.89
CA SER A 291 -4.11 15.10 -33.08
C SER A 291 -2.88 15.93 -32.67
N SER A 292 -3.03 17.26 -32.55
CA SER A 292 -1.93 18.13 -32.09
C SER A 292 -1.38 17.78 -30.69
N LEU A 293 -2.11 16.97 -29.94
CA LEU A 293 -1.72 16.43 -28.65
C LEU A 293 -0.78 15.22 -28.82
N ASN A 294 -1.10 14.31 -29.74
CA ASN A 294 -0.26 13.15 -30.05
C ASN A 294 1.07 13.57 -30.65
N GLN A 295 1.07 14.54 -31.58
CA GLN A 295 2.30 15.08 -32.17
C GLN A 295 3.23 15.64 -31.10
N LEU A 296 2.68 16.47 -30.20
CA LEU A 296 3.43 17.03 -29.07
C LEU A 296 4.10 15.94 -28.21
N PHE A 297 3.42 14.80 -28.00
CA PHE A 297 3.99 13.70 -27.24
C PHE A 297 5.05 12.92 -28.01
N ILE A 298 4.83 12.66 -29.30
CA ILE A 298 5.80 11.97 -30.16
C ILE A 298 7.07 12.81 -30.29
N ASP A 299 6.94 14.12 -30.45
CA ASP A 299 8.08 15.06 -30.47
C ASP A 299 8.85 14.99 -29.15
N PHE A 300 8.15 14.98 -28.02
CA PHE A 300 8.78 14.80 -26.71
C PHE A 300 9.57 13.49 -26.61
N VAL A 301 9.00 12.36 -27.05
CA VAL A 301 9.68 11.07 -27.02
C VAL A 301 10.93 11.09 -27.89
N ASN A 302 10.82 11.60 -29.12
CA ASN A 302 11.93 11.65 -30.07
C ASN A 302 13.06 12.61 -29.64
N LEU A 303 12.71 13.82 -29.20
CA LEU A 303 13.68 14.85 -28.80
C LEU A 303 14.52 14.45 -27.59
N ASN A 304 13.95 13.65 -26.68
CA ASN A 304 14.64 13.17 -25.49
C ASN A 304 15.28 11.78 -25.67
N GLY A 305 15.28 11.24 -26.90
CA GLY A 305 15.87 9.94 -27.20
C GLY A 305 15.17 8.76 -26.54
N PHE A 306 13.93 8.93 -26.11
CA PHE A 306 13.16 7.86 -25.49
C PHE A 306 12.71 6.83 -26.52
N LYS A 307 12.76 5.56 -26.12
CA LYS A 307 12.18 4.45 -26.87
C LYS A 307 10.99 3.90 -26.11
N GLN A 308 9.89 3.71 -26.82
CA GLN A 308 8.75 2.95 -26.30
C GLN A 308 9.08 1.45 -26.42
N CYS A 309 9.01 0.72 -25.31
CA CYS A 309 9.34 -0.72 -25.28
C CYS A 309 8.15 -1.66 -25.03
N ASN A 310 6.94 -1.15 -24.74
CA ASN A 310 5.79 -2.00 -24.45
C ASN A 310 5.02 -2.40 -25.73
N SER A 311 5.02 -3.68 -26.08
CA SER A 311 4.25 -4.25 -27.19
C SER A 311 2.94 -4.93 -26.77
N VAL A 312 2.61 -4.95 -25.47
CA VAL A 312 1.42 -5.64 -24.96
C VAL A 312 0.17 -4.81 -25.23
N LYS A 313 -0.65 -5.30 -26.17
CA LYS A 313 -1.93 -4.67 -26.52
C LYS A 313 -3.04 -5.08 -25.55
N ASN A 314 -3.94 -4.15 -25.27
CA ASN A 314 -5.14 -4.41 -24.51
C ASN A 314 -6.23 -5.11 -25.34
N ARG A 315 -7.38 -5.41 -24.72
CA ARG A 315 -8.51 -6.08 -25.40
C ARG A 315 -9.06 -5.33 -26.62
N MET A 316 -8.79 -4.02 -26.72
CA MET A 316 -9.18 -3.19 -27.86
C MET A 316 -8.07 -3.05 -28.92
N ASN A 317 -7.00 -3.85 -28.82
CA ASN A 317 -5.83 -3.80 -29.69
C ASN A 317 -5.10 -2.44 -29.63
N ARG A 318 -5.07 -1.80 -28.45
CA ARG A 318 -4.41 -0.51 -28.21
C ARG A 318 -3.37 -0.61 -27.12
N ILE A 319 -2.43 0.34 -27.12
CA ILE A 319 -1.38 0.49 -26.11
C ILE A 319 -1.64 1.81 -25.37
N LEU A 320 -2.07 1.73 -24.11
CA LEU A 320 -2.31 2.89 -23.24
C LEU A 320 -1.19 3.05 -22.21
N ASP A 321 -0.71 1.91 -21.72
CA ASP A 321 0.40 1.83 -20.78
C ASP A 321 1.72 1.87 -21.55
N LEU A 322 2.54 2.89 -21.30
CA LEU A 322 3.81 3.08 -22.02
C LEU A 322 4.99 2.81 -21.10
N VAL A 323 6.05 2.27 -21.67
CA VAL A 323 7.37 2.11 -21.05
C VAL A 323 8.35 2.89 -21.92
N LEU A 324 8.72 4.09 -21.49
CA LEU A 324 9.63 5.00 -22.19
C LEU A 324 11.00 5.00 -21.51
N VAL A 325 12.05 4.69 -22.26
CA VAL A 325 13.40 4.50 -21.71
C VAL A 325 14.48 5.13 -22.58
N ASP A 326 15.53 5.65 -21.96
CA ASP A 326 16.69 6.25 -22.65
C ASP A 326 17.86 5.27 -22.85
N PHE A 327 17.66 3.99 -22.49
CA PHE A 327 18.68 2.95 -22.55
C PHE A 327 18.17 1.70 -23.27
N SER A 328 19.12 0.84 -23.69
CA SER A 328 18.83 -0.35 -24.49
C SER A 328 18.70 -1.63 -23.66
N ASN A 329 18.30 -2.72 -24.33
CA ASN A 329 18.22 -4.09 -23.81
C ASN A 329 17.05 -4.35 -22.83
N ILE A 330 15.93 -3.66 -22.94
CA ILE A 330 14.78 -3.91 -22.07
C ILE A 330 13.85 -4.93 -22.71
N GLU A 331 13.44 -5.93 -21.95
CA GLU A 331 12.41 -6.87 -22.35
C GLU A 331 11.10 -6.55 -21.64
N VAL A 332 10.05 -6.30 -22.42
CA VAL A 332 8.69 -6.10 -21.90
C VAL A 332 7.82 -7.27 -22.33
N SER A 333 7.08 -7.85 -21.39
CA SER A 333 6.17 -8.96 -21.65
C SER A 333 4.91 -8.87 -20.80
N SER A 334 3.86 -9.61 -21.18
CA SER A 334 2.64 -9.67 -20.37
C SER A 334 2.88 -10.47 -19.08
N SER A 335 2.43 -9.93 -17.94
CA SER A 335 2.55 -10.60 -16.65
C SER A 335 1.58 -11.76 -16.52
N VAL A 336 2.13 -12.94 -16.23
CA VAL A 336 1.35 -14.14 -15.89
C VAL A 336 0.91 -14.10 -14.42
N ASP A 337 1.70 -13.45 -13.56
CA ASP A 337 1.36 -13.27 -12.15
C ASP A 337 0.39 -12.10 -12.00
N ARG A 338 -0.68 -12.34 -11.23
CA ARG A 338 -1.78 -11.40 -11.05
C ARG A 338 -1.76 -10.88 -9.62
N LEU A 339 -1.24 -9.67 -9.41
CA LEU A 339 -1.36 -9.01 -8.10
C LEU A 339 -2.84 -8.67 -7.79
N CYS A 340 -3.62 -8.33 -8.82
CA CYS A 340 -5.05 -8.07 -8.72
C CYS A 340 -5.82 -8.70 -9.90
N SER A 341 -7.15 -8.56 -9.94
CA SER A 341 -7.97 -8.91 -11.11
C SER A 341 -7.41 -8.23 -12.36
N GLU A 342 -7.48 -8.85 -13.53
CA GLU A 342 -7.06 -8.18 -14.77
C GLU A 342 -8.10 -7.13 -15.20
N ASP A 343 -7.63 -5.92 -15.52
CA ASP A 343 -8.39 -4.99 -16.35
C ASP A 343 -8.15 -5.36 -17.82
N PRO A 344 -9.20 -5.68 -18.60
CA PRO A 344 -9.04 -5.90 -20.03
C PRO A 344 -8.44 -4.72 -20.81
N LEU A 345 -8.52 -3.49 -20.28
CA LEU A 345 -7.96 -2.29 -20.89
C LEU A 345 -6.51 -2.01 -20.48
N HIS A 346 -6.08 -2.50 -19.31
CA HIS A 346 -4.75 -2.30 -18.73
C HIS A 346 -4.15 -3.64 -18.31
N PRO A 347 -3.70 -4.46 -19.28
CA PRO A 347 -3.05 -5.72 -18.98
C PRO A 347 -1.76 -5.47 -18.18
N PRO A 348 -1.47 -6.26 -17.15
CA PRO A 348 -0.25 -6.09 -16.37
C PRO A 348 0.98 -6.43 -17.22
N ILE A 349 2.01 -5.58 -17.16
CA ILE A 349 3.25 -5.73 -17.94
C ILE A 349 4.46 -5.95 -17.03
N VAL A 350 5.30 -6.91 -17.38
CA VAL A 350 6.60 -7.16 -16.75
C VAL A 350 7.67 -6.46 -17.55
N VAL A 351 8.51 -5.68 -16.88
CA VAL A 351 9.71 -5.08 -17.47
C VAL A 351 10.94 -5.74 -16.85
N VAL A 352 11.77 -6.36 -17.68
CA VAL A 352 13.04 -6.98 -17.25
C VAL A 352 14.18 -6.07 -17.69
N LEU A 353 14.95 -5.59 -16.70
CA LEU A 353 16.14 -4.79 -16.92
C LEU A 353 17.37 -5.71 -16.78
N PRO A 354 18.19 -5.91 -17.83
CA PRO A 354 19.35 -6.77 -17.78
C PRO A 354 20.52 -6.03 -17.12
N LEU A 355 20.39 -5.80 -15.82
CA LEU A 355 21.46 -5.21 -15.04
C LEU A 355 22.32 -6.35 -14.50
N VAL A 356 23.57 -6.39 -14.94
CA VAL A 356 24.54 -7.40 -14.50
C VAL A 356 24.81 -7.16 -13.02
N LYS A 357 24.16 -7.95 -12.17
CA LYS A 357 24.59 -8.08 -10.78
C LYS A 357 25.83 -8.97 -10.78
N GLU A 358 27.00 -8.38 -10.88
CA GLU A 358 28.23 -9.09 -10.52
C GLU A 358 28.08 -9.51 -9.06
N SER A 359 27.90 -10.82 -8.85
CA SER A 359 27.69 -11.38 -7.53
C SER A 359 29.02 -11.43 -6.80
N ASN A 360 29.52 -10.29 -6.35
CA ASN A 360 30.47 -10.32 -5.25
C ASN A 360 29.72 -10.76 -4.00
N LEU A 361 30.35 -11.66 -3.25
CA LEU A 361 29.85 -12.15 -1.97
C LEU A 361 29.57 -10.93 -1.09
N SER A 362 28.31 -10.52 -1.01
CA SER A 362 27.86 -9.54 -0.04
C SER A 362 28.38 -9.99 1.31
N TYR A 363 29.21 -9.15 1.93
CA TYR A 363 29.56 -9.29 3.32
C TYR A 363 28.23 -9.13 4.06
N ASN A 364 27.55 -10.26 4.31
CA ASN A 364 26.41 -10.27 5.19
C ASN A 364 26.95 -9.67 6.49
N SER A 365 26.57 -8.43 6.78
CA SER A 365 26.56 -7.95 8.16
C SER A 365 25.75 -9.01 8.90
N ILE A 366 26.47 -9.93 9.55
CA ILE A 366 25.85 -10.97 10.35
C ILE A 366 25.29 -10.17 11.51
N ASN A 367 24.00 -9.83 11.40
CA ASN A 367 23.23 -9.32 12.52
C ASN A 367 23.15 -10.46 13.54
N CYS A 368 24.22 -10.51 14.30
CA CYS A 368 24.56 -11.43 15.35
C CYS A 368 23.71 -11.08 16.58
N LYS A 369 22.85 -11.99 17.04
CA LYS A 369 22.15 -11.85 18.31
C LYS A 369 22.75 -12.85 19.30
N ARG A 370 23.07 -12.38 20.49
CA ARG A 370 23.42 -13.22 21.64
C ARG A 370 22.29 -14.22 21.91
N ASN A 371 22.63 -15.51 21.97
CA ASN A 371 21.68 -16.60 22.13
C ASN A 371 21.73 -17.14 23.56
N PHE A 372 20.94 -16.54 24.45
CA PHE A 372 20.87 -16.90 25.86
C PHE A 372 20.38 -18.35 26.10
N HIS A 373 19.59 -18.91 25.18
CA HIS A 373 19.10 -20.28 25.30
C HIS A 373 20.20 -21.35 25.14
N LYS A 374 21.29 -21.02 24.43
CA LYS A 374 22.41 -21.95 24.20
C LYS A 374 23.58 -21.73 25.16
N VAL A 375 23.39 -20.90 26.18
CA VAL A 375 24.43 -20.57 27.15
C VAL A 375 24.67 -21.77 28.06
N ASP A 376 25.94 -22.03 28.33
CA ASP A 376 26.32 -22.87 29.47
C ASP A 376 26.25 -22.01 30.75
N TYR A 377 25.08 -22.04 31.39
CA TYR A 377 24.87 -21.29 32.63
C TYR A 377 25.71 -21.82 33.79
N GLN A 378 26.17 -23.07 33.74
CA GLN A 378 27.06 -23.60 34.76
C GLN A 378 28.42 -22.90 34.70
N ALA A 379 28.96 -22.72 33.49
CA ALA A 379 30.20 -21.97 33.28
C ALA A 379 30.07 -20.50 33.70
N VAL A 380 28.93 -19.85 33.41
CA VAL A 380 28.65 -18.48 33.85
C VAL A 380 28.62 -18.38 35.37
N ASN A 381 27.93 -19.30 36.03
CA ASN A 381 27.84 -19.32 37.50
C ASN A 381 29.21 -19.51 38.15
N ASN A 382 30.04 -20.41 37.60
CA ASN A 382 31.39 -20.62 38.10
C ASN A 382 32.23 -19.33 37.96
N TYR A 383 32.20 -18.67 36.81
CA TYR A 383 32.90 -17.39 36.59
C TYR A 383 32.46 -16.31 37.58
N LEU A 384 31.15 -16.12 37.76
CA LEU A 384 30.63 -15.08 38.66
C LEU A 384 30.93 -15.38 40.15
N ALA A 385 31.07 -16.66 40.50
CA ALA A 385 31.47 -17.09 41.85
C ALA A 385 32.96 -16.89 42.14
N GLU A 386 33.81 -16.89 41.11
CA GLU A 386 35.26 -16.62 41.23
C GLU A 386 35.57 -15.13 41.46
N ILE A 387 34.64 -14.22 41.11
CA ILE A 387 34.84 -12.78 41.27
C ILE A 387 34.75 -12.41 42.75
N LYS A 388 35.83 -11.83 43.28
CA LYS A 388 35.86 -11.22 44.61
C LYS A 388 35.29 -9.81 44.56
N TRP A 389 33.97 -9.71 44.68
CA TRP A 389 33.24 -8.44 44.60
C TRP A 389 33.66 -7.41 45.66
N GLU A 390 34.03 -7.87 46.85
CA GLU A 390 34.49 -7.02 47.96
C GLU A 390 35.78 -6.27 47.61
N ASP A 391 36.75 -6.98 47.03
CA ASP A 391 38.02 -6.41 46.56
C ASP A 391 37.79 -5.44 45.39
N LEU A 392 36.86 -5.78 44.50
CA LEU A 392 36.53 -4.99 43.31
C LEU A 392 35.89 -3.64 43.67
N PHE A 393 35.09 -3.60 44.73
CA PHE A 393 34.36 -2.39 45.14
C PHE A 393 35.08 -1.59 46.24
N MET A 394 36.20 -2.10 46.75
CA MET A 394 36.94 -1.47 47.84
C MET A 394 37.40 -0.05 47.46
N GLY A 395 37.10 0.92 48.33
CA GLY A 395 37.53 2.31 48.17
C GLY A 395 36.69 3.17 47.22
N VAL A 396 35.61 2.65 46.64
CA VAL A 396 34.71 3.41 45.76
C VAL A 396 33.48 3.88 46.54
N THR A 397 33.27 5.20 46.61
CA THR A 397 32.13 5.80 47.31
C THR A 397 30.98 6.21 46.39
N ASP A 398 31.25 6.38 45.09
CA ASP A 398 30.24 6.76 44.10
C ASP A 398 29.47 5.53 43.58
N VAL A 399 28.16 5.52 43.82
CA VAL A 399 27.24 4.46 43.39
C VAL A 399 27.24 4.26 41.88
N ASN A 400 27.36 5.33 41.08
CA ASN A 400 27.38 5.21 39.62
C ASN A 400 28.64 4.48 39.15
N VAL A 401 29.78 4.73 39.81
CA VAL A 401 31.04 4.05 39.51
C VAL A 401 30.95 2.57 39.88
N LEU A 402 30.37 2.25 41.05
CA LEU A 402 30.11 0.86 41.46
C LEU A 402 29.23 0.11 40.46
N VAL A 403 28.13 0.72 40.03
CA VAL A 403 27.19 0.14 39.05
C VAL A 403 27.87 -0.08 37.70
N ASN A 404 28.72 0.85 37.25
CA ASN A 404 29.49 0.69 36.01
C ASN A 404 30.50 -0.46 36.11
N MET A 405 31.19 -0.60 37.25
CA MET A 405 32.12 -1.71 37.50
C MET A 405 31.39 -3.06 37.52
N PHE A 406 30.22 -3.12 38.15
CA PHE A 406 29.36 -4.30 38.11
C PHE A 406 28.93 -4.67 36.68
N TYR A 407 28.40 -3.70 35.93
CA TYR A 407 27.98 -3.94 34.54
C TYR A 407 29.13 -4.33 33.63
N ARG A 408 30.36 -3.90 33.92
CA ARG A 408 31.55 -4.32 33.17
C ARG A 408 31.80 -5.82 33.33
N GLU A 409 31.78 -6.34 34.55
CA GLU A 409 32.01 -7.76 34.81
C GLU A 409 30.89 -8.65 34.26
N ILE A 410 29.63 -8.20 34.40
CA ILE A 410 28.48 -8.88 33.78
C ILE A 410 28.56 -8.81 32.26
N GLY A 411 28.95 -7.67 31.69
CA GLY A 411 29.16 -7.50 30.26
C GLY A 411 30.19 -8.47 29.71
N TYR A 412 31.33 -8.60 30.42
CA TYR A 412 32.37 -9.56 30.07
C TYR A 412 31.88 -11.01 30.13
N ALA A 413 31.15 -11.38 31.18
CA ALA A 413 30.54 -12.72 31.27
C ALA A 413 29.61 -12.99 30.08
N ILE A 414 28.79 -12.00 29.72
CA ILE A 414 27.87 -12.11 28.59
C ILE A 414 28.65 -12.27 27.27
N ASP A 415 29.71 -11.51 27.05
CA ASP A 415 30.51 -11.60 25.83
C ASP A 415 31.30 -12.90 25.71
N LYS A 416 31.82 -13.40 26.83
CA LYS A 416 32.63 -14.63 26.86
C LYS A 416 31.80 -15.89 26.72
N PHE A 417 30.66 -15.95 27.41
CA PHE A 417 29.90 -17.21 27.57
C PHE A 417 28.64 -17.28 26.70
N VAL A 418 28.14 -16.16 26.16
CA VAL A 418 26.91 -16.18 25.37
C VAL A 418 27.20 -16.37 23.89
N PRO A 419 26.88 -17.54 23.31
CA PRO A 419 27.16 -17.80 21.91
C PRO A 419 26.34 -16.85 21.04
N VAL A 420 26.99 -16.36 19.99
CA VAL A 420 26.37 -15.49 19.02
C VAL A 420 25.75 -16.36 17.93
N SER A 421 24.44 -16.19 17.71
CA SER A 421 23.75 -16.85 16.60
C SER A 421 23.41 -15.84 15.51
N GLY A 422 23.68 -16.21 14.27
CA GLY A 422 23.21 -15.43 13.13
C GLY A 422 21.68 -15.41 13.11
N LYS A 423 21.08 -14.23 13.00
CA LYS A 423 19.64 -14.15 12.72
C LYS A 423 19.37 -14.83 11.37
N SER A 424 18.71 -15.98 11.39
CA SER A 424 17.99 -16.45 10.20
C SER A 424 16.86 -15.45 9.95
N ARG A 425 17.02 -14.55 8.98
CA ARG A 425 15.89 -13.75 8.52
C ARG A 425 14.84 -14.73 7.99
N ASN A 426 13.70 -14.82 8.66
CA ASN A 426 12.60 -15.60 8.13
C ASN A 426 12.14 -14.92 6.84
N LYS A 427 12.46 -15.52 5.69
CA LYS A 427 12.05 -15.02 4.36
C LYS A 427 10.52 -14.96 4.23
N TYR A 428 9.83 -15.81 4.98
CA TYR A 428 8.38 -15.96 4.91
C TYR A 428 7.71 -15.51 6.21
N PRO A 429 6.49 -14.94 6.12
CA PRO A 429 5.70 -14.59 7.29
C PRO A 429 5.47 -15.78 8.24
N PRO A 430 5.31 -15.53 9.56
CA PRO A 430 5.10 -16.59 10.55
C PRO A 430 3.88 -17.49 10.30
N TRP A 431 2.88 -16.99 9.57
CA TRP A 431 1.64 -17.71 9.26
C TRP A 431 1.74 -18.60 8.01
N TYR A 432 2.87 -18.60 7.30
CA TYR A 432 3.08 -19.50 6.18
C TYR A 432 3.20 -20.96 6.64
N SER A 433 2.45 -21.85 6.00
CA SER A 433 2.64 -23.29 6.20
C SER A 433 3.84 -23.80 5.39
N ASN A 434 4.48 -24.88 5.87
CA ASN A 434 5.55 -25.56 5.12
C ASN A 434 5.07 -26.03 3.73
N CYS A 435 3.80 -26.43 3.62
CA CYS A 435 3.19 -26.82 2.35
C CYS A 435 3.16 -25.64 1.36
N LEU A 436 2.71 -24.45 1.82
CA LEU A 436 2.70 -23.23 1.03
C LEU A 436 4.11 -22.84 0.58
N ILE A 437 5.09 -22.85 1.51
CA ILE A 437 6.49 -22.53 1.19
C ILE A 437 7.03 -23.46 0.10
N ARG A 438 6.77 -24.77 0.19
CA ARG A 438 7.20 -25.74 -0.81
C ARG A 438 6.61 -25.43 -2.19
N ARG A 439 5.31 -25.12 -2.27
CA ARG A 439 4.64 -24.81 -3.53
C ARG A 439 5.07 -23.48 -4.12
N LEU A 440 5.39 -22.48 -3.29
CA LEU A 440 5.96 -21.23 -3.78
C LEU A 440 7.35 -21.41 -4.38
N LYS A 441 8.20 -22.23 -3.77
CA LYS A 441 9.51 -22.58 -4.34
C LYS A 441 9.39 -23.32 -5.67
N GLU A 442 8.40 -24.20 -5.77
CA GLU A 442 8.09 -24.91 -7.01
C GLU A 442 7.57 -23.96 -8.10
N LYS A 443 6.66 -23.05 -7.75
CA LYS A 443 6.19 -21.97 -8.64
C LYS A 443 7.38 -21.17 -9.17
N GLU A 444 8.26 -20.73 -8.27
CA GLU A 444 9.46 -19.97 -8.63
C GLU A 444 10.34 -20.77 -9.61
N LYS A 445 10.58 -22.06 -9.34
CA LYS A 445 11.37 -22.94 -10.22
C LYS A 445 10.81 -22.99 -11.66
N TYR A 446 9.50 -23.17 -11.83
CA TYR A 446 8.89 -23.21 -13.15
C TYR A 446 8.86 -21.84 -13.84
N GLY A 447 8.71 -20.75 -13.08
CA GLY A 447 8.81 -19.39 -13.62
C GLY A 447 10.18 -19.12 -14.24
N LYS A 448 11.26 -19.53 -13.56
CA LYS A 448 12.63 -19.41 -14.10
C LYS A 448 12.84 -20.23 -15.35
N LYS A 449 12.32 -21.47 -15.38
CA LYS A 449 12.41 -22.34 -16.55
C LYS A 449 11.68 -21.73 -17.74
N TYR A 450 10.46 -21.26 -17.54
CA TYR A 450 9.69 -20.63 -18.60
C TYR A 450 10.35 -19.36 -19.12
N ASN A 451 10.86 -18.49 -18.24
CA ASN A 451 11.56 -17.27 -18.67
C ASN A 451 12.87 -17.58 -19.43
N LYS A 452 13.52 -18.71 -19.14
CA LYS A 452 14.77 -19.10 -19.82
C LYS A 452 14.55 -19.84 -21.14
N PHE A 453 13.53 -20.71 -21.21
CA PHE A 453 13.36 -21.66 -22.30
C PHE A 453 12.07 -21.47 -23.10
N HIS A 454 11.17 -20.59 -22.65
CA HIS A 454 9.85 -20.31 -23.23
C HIS A 454 8.98 -21.55 -23.53
N ASN A 455 9.17 -22.65 -22.79
CA ASN A 455 8.42 -23.89 -22.96
C ASN A 455 6.94 -23.72 -22.50
N PRO A 456 5.95 -23.98 -23.38
CA PRO A 456 4.53 -23.88 -23.03
C PRO A 456 4.08 -24.75 -21.84
N LEU A 457 4.69 -25.93 -21.64
CA LEU A 457 4.38 -26.82 -20.51
C LEU A 457 4.86 -26.26 -19.17
N ASP A 458 6.00 -25.55 -19.16
CA ASP A 458 6.50 -24.86 -17.98
C ASP A 458 5.58 -23.67 -17.64
N ASN A 459 5.06 -22.95 -18.64
CA ASN A 459 4.05 -21.90 -18.43
C ASN A 459 2.73 -22.46 -17.86
N LEU A 460 2.23 -23.57 -18.40
CA LEU A 460 1.04 -24.22 -17.87
C LEU A 460 1.24 -24.64 -16.41
N SER A 461 2.38 -25.27 -16.10
CA SER A 461 2.74 -25.68 -14.73
C SER A 461 2.84 -24.48 -13.79
N TYR A 462 3.46 -23.39 -14.25
CA TYR A 462 3.55 -22.13 -13.54
C TYR A 462 2.15 -21.58 -13.20
N ARG A 463 1.26 -21.45 -14.19
CA ARG A 463 -0.11 -20.94 -14.00
C ARG A 463 -0.90 -21.76 -12.99
N LEU A 464 -0.85 -23.09 -13.09
CA LEU A 464 -1.54 -23.98 -12.15
C LEU A 464 -0.98 -23.85 -10.73
N LEU A 465 0.34 -23.69 -10.59
CA LEU A 465 0.99 -23.47 -9.29
C LEU A 465 0.68 -22.08 -8.73
N SER A 466 0.61 -21.03 -9.56
CA SER A 466 0.21 -19.68 -9.15
C SER A 466 -1.20 -19.67 -8.56
N GLU A 467 -2.16 -20.31 -9.23
CA GLU A 467 -3.54 -20.40 -8.74
C GLU A 467 -3.62 -21.17 -7.41
N ARG A 468 -2.93 -22.31 -7.31
CA ARG A 468 -2.88 -23.11 -6.08
C ARG A 468 -2.22 -22.36 -4.92
N CYS A 469 -1.10 -21.68 -5.18
CA CYS A 469 -0.41 -20.87 -4.18
C CYS A 469 -1.31 -19.74 -3.69
N SER A 470 -2.01 -19.02 -4.59
CA SER A 470 -2.93 -17.95 -4.19
C SER A 470 -4.05 -18.47 -3.26
N LYS A 471 -4.68 -19.60 -3.61
CA LYS A 471 -5.69 -20.25 -2.75
C LYS A 471 -5.14 -20.66 -1.39
N LEU A 472 -3.94 -21.25 -1.35
CA LEU A 472 -3.30 -21.68 -0.11
C LEU A 472 -2.88 -20.50 0.77
N THR A 473 -2.35 -19.41 0.18
CA THR A 473 -1.99 -18.19 0.90
C THR A 473 -3.20 -17.57 1.57
N MET A 474 -4.31 -17.42 0.83
CA MET A 474 -5.57 -16.91 1.40
C MET A 474 -6.07 -17.77 2.56
N LYS A 475 -5.99 -19.11 2.43
CA LYS A 475 -6.36 -20.03 3.51
C LYS A 475 -5.46 -19.85 4.74
N CYS A 476 -4.14 -19.89 4.57
CA CYS A 476 -3.19 -19.74 5.69
C CYS A 476 -3.37 -18.41 6.41
N TYR A 477 -3.59 -17.31 5.68
CA TYR A 477 -3.79 -16.00 6.26
C TYR A 477 -5.12 -15.89 7.03
N ARG A 478 -6.22 -16.41 6.47
CA ARG A 478 -7.52 -16.47 7.17
C ARG A 478 -7.42 -17.29 8.45
N ASP A 479 -6.77 -18.44 8.41
CA ASP A 479 -6.58 -19.30 9.57
C ASP A 479 -5.71 -18.60 10.64
N PHE A 480 -4.75 -17.77 10.23
CA PHE A 480 -3.96 -16.93 11.13
C PHE A 480 -4.79 -15.84 11.81
N LEU A 481 -5.64 -15.13 11.07
CA LEU A 481 -6.52 -14.11 11.64
C LEU A 481 -7.49 -14.72 12.65
N ALA A 482 -8.17 -15.81 12.29
CA ALA A 482 -9.09 -16.50 13.20
C ALA A 482 -8.39 -16.98 14.49
N LYS A 483 -7.17 -17.51 14.39
CA LYS A 483 -6.38 -17.91 15.57
C LYS A 483 -5.94 -16.70 16.40
N THR A 484 -5.63 -15.57 15.76
CA THR A 484 -5.25 -14.34 16.46
C THR A 484 -6.43 -13.81 17.24
N GLU A 485 -7.61 -13.73 16.62
CA GLU A 485 -8.87 -13.30 17.24
C GLU A 485 -9.27 -14.17 18.44
N GLN A 486 -9.23 -15.50 18.28
CA GLN A 486 -9.54 -16.45 19.37
C GLN A 486 -8.57 -16.33 20.55
N ARG A 487 -7.32 -15.90 20.32
CA ARG A 487 -6.30 -15.78 21.36
C ARG A 487 -6.32 -14.43 22.08
N ILE A 488 -7.07 -13.43 21.61
CA ILE A 488 -7.07 -12.08 22.20
C ILE A 488 -7.30 -12.11 23.71
N SER A 489 -8.21 -12.96 24.19
CA SER A 489 -8.54 -13.05 25.62
C SER A 489 -7.45 -13.73 26.47
N ARG A 490 -6.63 -14.61 25.89
CA ARG A 490 -5.60 -15.39 26.61
C ARG A 490 -4.19 -14.81 26.44
N ASP A 491 -3.91 -14.27 25.27
CA ASP A 491 -2.61 -13.69 24.91
C ASP A 491 -2.80 -12.48 23.98
N PRO A 492 -3.04 -11.29 24.57
CA PRO A 492 -3.17 -10.04 23.81
C PRO A 492 -1.87 -9.65 23.08
N LYS A 493 -0.70 -10.18 23.46
CA LYS A 493 0.59 -9.73 22.89
C LYS A 493 0.70 -10.07 21.42
N HIS A 494 0.22 -11.25 21.00
CA HIS A 494 0.23 -11.64 19.58
C HIS A 494 -0.61 -10.68 18.71
N PHE A 495 -1.79 -10.30 19.20
CA PHE A 495 -2.64 -9.31 18.55
C PHE A 495 -1.95 -7.95 18.47
N TRP A 496 -1.43 -7.44 19.60
CA TRP A 496 -0.76 -6.13 19.62
C TRP A 496 0.54 -6.11 18.81
N SER A 497 1.26 -7.23 18.74
CA SER A 497 2.43 -7.39 17.86
C SER A 497 2.04 -7.28 16.38
N TYR A 498 0.96 -7.97 15.97
CA TYR A 498 0.42 -7.85 14.62
C TYR A 498 -0.06 -6.43 14.30
N VAL A 499 -0.81 -5.79 15.21
CA VAL A 499 -1.27 -4.40 15.05
C VAL A 499 -0.09 -3.43 14.97
N LYS A 500 0.93 -3.61 15.82
CA LYS A 500 2.14 -2.78 15.82
C LYS A 500 2.89 -2.90 14.49
N GLN A 501 2.98 -4.10 13.93
CA GLN A 501 3.56 -4.32 12.60
C GLN A 501 2.76 -3.56 11.52
N LYS A 502 1.43 -3.62 11.54
CA LYS A 502 0.57 -2.93 10.57
C LYS A 502 0.56 -1.40 10.72
N ARG A 503 0.91 -0.89 11.89
CA ARG A 503 1.05 0.55 12.17
C ARG A 503 2.46 1.11 11.91
N GLY A 504 3.37 0.31 11.37
CA GLY A 504 4.70 0.79 10.96
C GLY A 504 5.78 0.70 12.01
N GLY A 505 5.54 -0.09 13.07
CA GLY A 505 6.61 -0.58 13.93
C GLY A 505 7.50 0.48 14.58
N THR A 506 7.07 1.74 14.66
CA THR A 506 7.80 2.73 15.43
C THR A 506 7.63 2.41 16.91
N SER A 507 8.61 1.73 17.48
CA SER A 507 8.91 1.78 18.90
C SER A 507 9.52 3.14 19.26
N SER A 508 8.98 4.23 18.73
CA SER A 508 9.26 5.53 19.31
C SER A 508 8.49 5.56 20.62
N ILE A 509 9.21 5.73 21.72
CA ILE A 509 8.62 6.25 22.97
C ILE A 509 7.69 7.39 22.55
N PRO A 510 6.44 7.45 23.05
CA PRO A 510 5.51 8.50 22.66
C PRO A 510 6.22 9.85 22.77
N ALA A 511 6.24 10.61 21.67
CA ALA A 511 6.89 11.92 21.64
C ALA A 511 6.29 12.88 22.67
N VAL A 512 5.08 12.57 23.17
CA VAL A 512 4.42 13.27 24.26
C VAL A 512 3.76 12.24 25.17
N ILE A 513 4.03 12.29 26.48
CA ILE A 513 3.36 11.50 27.51
C ILE A 513 2.51 12.43 28.37
N THR A 514 1.32 11.97 28.75
CA THR A 514 0.36 12.76 29.54
C THR A 514 0.05 12.10 30.87
N GLU A 515 0.23 12.85 31.97
CA GLU A 515 -0.22 12.47 33.30
C GLU A 515 -1.32 13.46 33.73
N GLY A 516 -2.57 12.99 33.74
CA GLY A 516 -3.73 13.85 33.95
C GLY A 516 -3.83 14.96 32.88
N THR A 517 -3.63 16.21 33.30
CA THR A 517 -3.67 17.40 32.42
C THR A 517 -2.31 17.86 31.92
N ARG A 518 -1.20 17.32 32.44
CA ARG A 518 0.16 17.74 32.08
C ARG A 518 0.69 16.91 30.92
N LYS A 519 1.40 17.57 30.00
CA LYS A 519 2.01 16.94 28.81
C LYS A 519 3.53 17.15 28.86
N TYR A 520 4.29 16.07 28.65
CA TYR A 520 5.74 16.05 28.68
C TYR A 520 6.27 15.57 27.33
N SER A 521 7.16 16.33 26.69
CA SER A 521 7.68 16.04 25.35
C SER A 521 9.21 15.90 25.27
N ASN A 522 9.91 16.17 26.37
CA ASN A 522 11.35 16.02 26.49
C ASN A 522 11.70 14.65 27.11
N GLY A 523 12.78 14.01 26.64
CA GLY A 523 13.21 12.69 27.09
C GLY A 523 13.54 12.65 28.59
N ASP A 524 14.24 13.67 29.10
CA ASP A 524 14.63 13.73 30.52
C ASP A 524 13.41 13.92 31.43
N ASP A 525 12.48 14.78 31.03
CA ASP A 525 11.24 15.02 31.77
C ASP A 525 10.35 13.78 31.79
N ILE A 526 10.31 13.03 30.68
CA ILE A 526 9.61 11.74 30.59
C ILE A 526 10.25 10.71 31.53
N CYS A 527 11.58 10.61 31.56
CA CYS A 527 12.30 9.69 32.45
C CYS A 527 12.05 10.03 33.92
N ASN A 528 12.13 11.33 34.27
CA ASN A 528 11.88 11.81 35.63
C ASN A 528 10.42 11.65 36.05
N LEU A 529 9.47 11.82 35.11
CA LEU A 529 8.06 11.52 35.34
C LEU A 529 7.87 10.04 35.71
N PHE A 530 8.45 9.12 34.94
CA PHE A 530 8.39 7.70 35.27
C PHE A 530 9.06 7.41 36.62
N ALA A 531 10.25 7.98 36.88
CA ALA A 531 10.93 7.82 38.16
C ALA A 531 10.05 8.27 39.34
N THR A 532 9.38 9.41 39.21
CA THR A 532 8.46 9.96 40.23
C THR A 532 7.21 9.09 40.40
N HIS A 533 6.63 8.64 39.29
CA HIS A 533 5.45 7.78 39.31
C HIS A 533 5.76 6.44 39.98
N PHE A 534 6.86 5.80 39.61
CA PHE A 534 7.27 4.53 40.20
C PHE A 534 7.72 4.69 41.65
N SER A 535 8.44 5.76 42.00
CA SER A 535 8.82 6.03 43.40
C SER A 535 7.59 6.19 44.29
N SER A 536 6.54 6.85 43.79
CA SER A 536 5.27 7.01 44.52
C SER A 536 4.51 5.69 44.79
N SER A 537 4.82 4.63 44.02
CA SER A 537 4.23 3.30 44.19
C SER A 537 4.94 2.46 45.26
N TYR A 538 6.13 2.86 45.71
CA TYR A 538 6.87 2.20 46.79
C TYR A 538 6.50 2.85 48.14
N MET A 539 6.46 2.04 49.21
CA MET A 539 6.13 2.57 50.54
C MET A 539 7.20 3.55 51.03
N ASN A 540 6.70 4.64 51.63
CA ASN A 540 7.53 5.69 52.21
C ASN A 540 8.47 5.08 53.27
N PRO A 541 9.80 5.23 53.17
CA PRO A 541 10.76 4.66 54.12
C PRO A 541 10.62 5.20 55.56
N ASN A 542 9.80 6.24 55.75
CA ASN A 542 9.59 6.91 57.04
C ASN A 542 8.49 6.30 57.93
N LYS A 543 7.96 5.10 57.63
CA LYS A 543 7.29 4.31 58.69
C LYS A 543 8.36 3.63 59.54
N ILE A 544 8.96 4.46 60.39
CA ILE A 544 9.83 4.09 61.50
C ILE A 544 9.08 3.05 62.34
N ILE A 545 9.64 1.83 62.40
CA ILE A 545 9.28 0.86 63.43
C ILE A 545 9.67 1.52 64.77
N PRO A 546 8.78 1.63 65.78
CA PRO A 546 9.06 2.37 67.00
C PRO A 546 10.36 1.88 67.67
N ALA A 547 11.26 2.83 67.93
CA ALA A 547 12.58 2.64 68.53
C ALA A 547 12.51 2.32 70.03
N SER A 548 11.77 1.28 70.42
CA SER A 548 11.74 0.79 71.81
C SER A 548 12.45 -0.57 72.00
N VAL A 549 13.21 -1.03 71.00
CA VAL A 549 13.89 -2.35 71.06
C VAL A 549 15.42 -2.26 71.06
N TYR A 550 16.02 -1.08 70.84
CA TYR A 550 17.47 -0.95 70.81
C TYR A 550 17.97 -0.14 72.01
N GLY A 551 18.34 -0.86 73.06
CA GLY A 551 19.29 -0.36 74.05
C GLY A 551 20.67 -0.21 73.43
N ASP A 552 21.32 0.90 73.75
CA ASP A 552 22.75 1.22 73.65
C ASP A 552 23.56 0.51 72.58
N LEU A 553 23.69 1.14 71.40
CA LEU A 553 24.89 1.04 70.58
C LEU A 553 25.12 2.37 69.84
N ASN A 554 26.07 3.12 70.39
CA ASN A 554 26.58 4.38 69.88
C ASN A 554 27.49 4.07 68.67
N CYS A 555 26.96 4.08 67.44
CA CYS A 555 27.78 4.14 66.23
C CYS A 555 27.02 4.76 65.05
N CYS A 556 27.45 5.95 64.64
CA CYS A 556 26.92 6.70 63.51
C CYS A 556 27.34 6.05 62.17
N CYS A 557 26.74 4.91 61.81
CA CYS A 557 26.88 4.30 60.48
C CYS A 557 25.85 3.18 60.21
N GLN A 558 24.55 3.38 60.48
CA GLN A 558 23.53 2.36 60.17
C GLN A 558 22.24 2.97 59.60
N ALA A 559 22.17 3.09 58.27
CA ALA A 559 20.90 3.19 57.55
C ALA A 559 20.76 2.21 56.36
N LEU A 560 21.75 1.35 56.13
CA LEU A 560 21.66 0.21 55.18
C LEU A 560 21.98 -1.16 55.82
N GLY A 561 22.41 -1.19 57.09
CA GLY A 561 22.77 -2.43 57.80
C GLY A 561 21.61 -3.34 58.21
N MET A 562 20.36 -2.98 57.86
CA MET A 562 19.15 -3.70 58.27
C MET A 562 18.42 -4.39 57.10
N ILE A 563 19.06 -4.52 55.93
CA ILE A 563 18.58 -5.43 54.87
C ILE A 563 19.44 -6.68 54.90
N SER A 564 19.10 -7.63 55.78
CA SER A 564 19.66 -8.98 55.69
C SER A 564 18.97 -9.71 54.55
N VAL A 565 19.57 -9.69 53.36
CA VAL A 565 19.07 -10.47 52.23
C VAL A 565 19.48 -11.93 52.45
N ASP A 566 18.59 -12.71 53.05
CA ASP A 566 18.86 -14.13 53.31
C ASP A 566 18.78 -14.97 52.02
N ARG A 567 19.66 -15.97 51.92
CA ARG A 567 19.75 -16.85 50.75
C ARG A 567 18.43 -17.58 50.50
N GLU A 568 17.70 -17.98 51.54
CA GLU A 568 16.41 -18.65 51.36
C GLU A 568 15.34 -17.70 50.82
N GLN A 569 15.35 -16.44 51.24
CA GLN A 569 14.43 -15.42 50.71
C GLN A 569 14.68 -15.13 49.22
N ILE A 570 15.95 -15.00 48.81
CA ILE A 570 16.29 -14.85 47.37
C ILE A 570 15.84 -16.09 46.60
N MET A 571 16.12 -17.29 47.12
CA MET A 571 15.73 -18.54 46.45
C MET A 571 14.21 -18.71 46.36
N LYS A 572 13.45 -18.26 47.35
CA LYS A 572 11.99 -18.27 47.33
C LYS A 572 11.44 -17.31 46.28
N LEU A 573 12.02 -16.10 46.18
CA LEU A 573 11.65 -15.12 45.17
C LEU A 573 12.02 -15.59 43.75
N LEU A 574 13.22 -16.14 43.55
CA LEU A 574 13.65 -16.72 42.28
C LEU A 574 12.75 -17.89 41.83
N LYS A 575 12.32 -18.75 42.76
CA LYS A 575 11.34 -19.83 42.48
C LYS A 575 9.94 -19.31 42.15
N SER A 576 9.59 -18.11 42.61
CA SER A 576 8.29 -17.47 42.33
C SER A 576 8.27 -16.69 41.02
N ILE A 577 9.42 -16.54 40.34
CA ILE A 577 9.50 -15.90 39.03
C ILE A 577 8.85 -16.81 38.00
N ASP A 578 7.84 -16.29 37.34
CA ASP A 578 7.12 -16.94 36.25
C ASP A 578 8.02 -17.10 35.02
N VAL A 579 8.57 -18.31 34.86
CA VAL A 579 9.47 -18.69 33.75
C VAL A 579 8.76 -18.61 32.38
N SER A 580 7.43 -18.57 32.34
CA SER A 580 6.66 -18.44 31.10
C SER A 580 6.68 -17.03 30.50
N LYS A 581 7.25 -16.04 31.20
CA LYS A 581 7.46 -14.69 30.66
C LYS A 581 8.71 -14.56 29.78
N ASP A 582 9.54 -15.59 29.68
CA ASP A 582 10.73 -15.61 28.82
C ASP A 582 10.46 -16.44 27.54
N ASP A 583 9.93 -15.77 26.51
CA ASP A 583 9.56 -16.37 25.23
C ASP A 583 10.61 -16.06 24.14
N ASN A 584 11.49 -17.02 23.83
CA ASN A 584 12.21 -17.07 22.57
C ASN A 584 12.13 -18.47 21.97
N ASN A 585 10.96 -18.83 21.42
CA ASN A 585 10.77 -20.09 20.75
C ASN A 585 10.46 -19.93 19.24
N LYS A 586 11.19 -20.70 18.42
CA LYS A 586 11.01 -21.08 16.99
C LYS A 586 11.76 -20.31 15.89
N TYR A 587 12.76 -20.98 15.27
CA TYR A 587 13.05 -20.88 13.82
C TYR A 587 13.70 -22.19 13.27
N LYS A 588 13.23 -22.67 12.10
CA LYS A 588 13.89 -23.68 11.23
C LYS A 588 14.01 -23.14 9.79
N LYS A 589 15.12 -23.51 9.14
CA LYS A 589 15.77 -23.01 7.90
C LYS A 589 14.99 -23.16 6.57
N TYR A 590 15.37 -22.37 5.54
CA TYR A 590 16.00 -22.79 4.25
C TYR A 590 15.66 -21.91 3.03
N GLY A 591 16.71 -21.32 2.40
CA GLY A 591 16.99 -21.34 0.94
C GLY A 591 16.27 -20.35 -0.01
N VAL A 592 17.07 -19.58 -0.77
CA VAL A 592 16.76 -18.34 -1.52
C VAL A 592 16.89 -18.51 -3.05
N SER A 593 16.19 -17.67 -3.83
CA SER A 593 16.65 -16.95 -5.06
C SER A 593 15.63 -15.83 -5.44
N ILE A 594 15.96 -14.88 -6.34
CA ILE A 594 15.34 -13.52 -6.54
C ILE A 594 14.95 -13.27 -8.03
N PHE A 595 13.84 -12.54 -8.34
CA PHE A 595 13.33 -12.16 -9.69
C PHE A 595 12.42 -10.90 -9.67
N VAL A 596 12.56 -9.94 -10.60
CA VAL A 596 11.81 -8.65 -10.66
C VAL A 596 10.58 -8.70 -11.57
N VAL A 597 9.46 -8.02 -11.24
CA VAL A 597 8.36 -7.72 -12.18
C VAL A 597 7.60 -6.45 -11.78
N TYR A 598 7.07 -5.78 -12.79
CA TYR A 598 6.24 -4.59 -12.73
C TYR A 598 4.73 -4.96 -12.89
N GLN A 599 3.77 -4.24 -12.32
CA GLN A 599 2.34 -4.56 -12.50
C GLN A 599 1.40 -3.41 -12.12
N PHE A 600 0.45 -3.04 -12.98
CA PHE A 600 -0.54 -1.98 -12.78
C PHE A 600 -1.72 -2.36 -11.86
N CYS A 601 -2.37 -1.37 -11.23
CA CYS A 601 -3.58 -1.54 -10.38
C CYS A 601 -4.76 -0.64 -10.81
N MET A 602 -5.51 -1.10 -11.81
CA MET A 602 -6.95 -0.86 -12.12
C MET A 602 -7.67 0.48 -11.86
N ILE A 603 -8.16 1.04 -12.98
CA ILE A 603 -9.38 1.82 -13.20
C ILE A 603 -10.66 1.10 -12.77
#